data_AF-A0A1B8QCV6-F1
#
_entry.id   AF-A0A1B8QCV6-F1
#
_cell.length_a   1.000
_cell.length_b   1.000
_cell.length_c   1.000
_cell.angle_alpha   90.00
_cell.angle_beta   90.00
_cell.angle_gamma   90.00
#
_symmetry.space_group_name_H-M   'P 1'
#
loop_
_entity.id
_entity.type
_entity.pdbx_description
1 polymer ?
#
loop_
_entity_poly.entity_id
_entity_poly.type
_entity_poly.pdbx_seq_one_letter_code
_entity_poly.pdbx_strand_id
1 'polypeptide(L)' 'MKHIIIAVIASTICLAPTANAKGRVSCKSFKTQAQAQAYYVKNKAKSLDRDGDGRACDCLPGGTGKNCPTEKK' A
#
# COMPACT_ATOMS: atom_id res chain seq x y z
N MET A 1 31.78 -0.01 49.88
CA MET A 1 30.47 -0.50 50.39
C MET A 1 29.41 0.01 49.43
N LYS A 2 29.13 -0.77 48.38
CA LYS A 2 27.97 -1.69 48.28
C LYS A 2 26.72 -0.91 47.81
N HIS A 3 26.60 -0.84 46.48
CA HIS A 3 25.40 -0.71 45.66
C HIS A 3 24.24 0.16 46.18
N ILE A 4 24.05 1.34 45.58
CA ILE A 4 22.72 1.97 45.50
C ILE A 4 22.35 2.11 44.03
N ILE A 5 21.85 0.98 43.52
CA ILE A 5 20.69 0.83 42.64
C ILE A 5 20.59 1.85 41.49
N ILE A 6 21.15 1.44 40.36
CA ILE A 6 20.83 1.93 39.02
C ILE A 6 19.35 1.60 38.74
N ALA A 7 18.45 2.55 38.98
CA ALA A 7 17.06 2.45 38.53
C ALA A 7 16.97 2.91 37.06
N VAL A 8 17.51 2.09 36.15
CA VAL A 8 17.17 2.20 34.71
C VAL A 8 15.75 1.66 34.58
N ILE A 9 14.77 2.54 34.82
CA ILE A 9 13.40 2.31 34.38
C ILE A 9 13.43 2.39 32.86
N ALA A 10 13.73 1.24 32.24
CA ALA A 10 13.66 1.03 30.83
C ALA A 10 12.20 1.24 30.40
N SER A 11 11.87 2.48 30.07
CA SER A 11 10.60 2.87 29.49
C SER A 11 10.61 2.41 28.03
N THR A 12 10.46 1.10 27.82
CA THR A 12 10.28 0.49 26.52
C THR A 12 8.88 0.85 25.99
N ILE A 13 8.78 2.05 25.44
CA ILE A 13 7.65 2.44 24.59
C ILE A 13 7.74 1.57 23.34
N CYS A 14 6.98 0.48 23.32
CA CYS A 14 6.68 -0.26 22.11
C CYS A 14 5.88 0.66 21.18
N LEU A 15 6.55 1.34 20.25
CA LEU A 15 5.88 1.92 19.07
C LEU A 15 5.38 0.77 18.21
N ALA A 16 4.15 0.31 18.46
CA ALA A 16 3.46 -0.54 17.51
C ALA A 16 3.18 0.30 16.25
N PRO A 17 3.68 -0.10 15.06
CA PRO A 17 3.28 0.57 13.84
C PRO A 17 1.79 0.30 13.63
N THR A 18 0.97 1.34 13.79
CA THR A 18 -0.43 1.32 13.31
C THR A 18 -0.37 1.21 11.79
N ALA A 19 -0.34 -0.02 11.28
CA ALA A 19 -0.54 -0.28 9.87
C ALA A 19 -1.94 0.22 9.52
N ASN A 20 -2.00 1.42 8.93
CA ASN A 20 -3.22 1.97 8.40
C ASN A 20 -3.69 1.04 7.28
N ALA A 21 -4.62 0.13 7.61
CA ALA A 21 -5.34 -0.68 6.65
C ALA A 21 -6.26 0.25 5.84
N LYS A 22 -5.66 1.04 4.95
CA LYS A 22 -6.37 1.85 3.96
C LYS A 22 -7.18 0.86 3.15
N GLY A 23 -8.52 0.96 3.23
CA GLY A 23 -9.46 0.05 2.58
C GLY A 23 -8.99 -0.31 1.18
N ARG A 24 -9.09 -1.59 0.82
CA ARG A 24 -8.44 -2.16 -0.37
C ARG A 24 -9.03 -1.56 -1.65
N VAL A 25 -8.49 -0.41 -2.07
CA VAL A 25 -8.85 0.24 -3.35
C VAL A 25 -8.43 -0.68 -4.48
N SER A 26 -9.34 -0.89 -5.43
CA SER A 26 -9.14 -1.78 -6.57
C SER A 26 -9.26 -1.00 -7.87
N CYS A 27 -8.86 -1.60 -8.99
CA CYS A 27 -8.99 -0.99 -10.31
C CYS A 27 -10.43 -0.64 -10.69
N LYS A 28 -11.43 -1.35 -10.13
CA LYS A 28 -12.86 -1.04 -10.33
C LYS A 28 -13.28 0.30 -9.73
N SER A 29 -12.46 0.90 -8.86
CA SER A 29 -12.71 2.21 -8.26
C SER A 29 -12.36 3.38 -9.18
N PHE A 30 -11.76 3.13 -10.34
CA PHE A 30 -11.29 4.18 -11.26
C PHE A 30 -11.91 4.02 -12.64
N LYS A 31 -12.13 5.16 -13.31
CA LYS A 31 -12.67 5.17 -14.69
C LYS A 31 -11.60 5.04 -15.76
N THR A 32 -10.38 5.50 -15.47
CA THR A 32 -9.26 5.52 -16.42
C THR A 32 -7.95 5.10 -15.75
N GLN A 33 -7.00 4.62 -16.56
CA GLN A 33 -5.67 4.24 -16.09
C GLN A 33 -4.96 5.44 -15.42
N ALA A 34 -5.09 6.64 -15.98
CA ALA A 34 -4.48 7.85 -15.43
C ALA A 34 -4.94 8.19 -14.00
N GLN A 35 -6.24 8.01 -13.70
CA GLN A 35 -6.75 8.21 -12.34
C GLN A 35 -6.19 7.18 -11.36
N ALA A 36 -6.14 5.91 -11.79
CA ALA A 36 -5.55 4.84 -10.99
C ALA A 36 -4.05 5.08 -10.75
N GLN A 37 -3.31 5.53 -11.77
CA GLN A 37 -1.89 5.84 -11.68
C GLN A 37 -1.63 7.00 -10.70
N ALA A 38 -2.42 8.07 -10.76
CA ALA A 38 -2.30 9.18 -9.82
C ALA A 38 -2.50 8.71 -8.38
N TYR A 39 -3.49 7.83 -8.14
CA TYR A 39 -3.71 7.23 -6.82
C TYR A 39 -2.55 6.32 -6.41
N TYR A 40 -2.04 5.49 -7.31
CA TYR A 40 -0.89 4.60 -7.10
C TYR A 40 0.35 5.37 -6.66
N VAL A 41 0.72 6.43 -7.39
CA VAL A 41 1.88 7.27 -7.07
C VAL A 41 1.68 7.96 -5.72
N LYS A 42 0.50 8.56 -5.50
CA LYS A 42 0.20 9.29 -4.26
C LYS A 42 0.16 8.42 -3.01
N ASN A 43 -0.40 7.21 -3.11
CA ASN A 43 -0.66 6.34 -1.96
C ASN A 43 0.28 5.15 -1.87
N LYS A 44 1.23 5.01 -2.81
CA LYS A 44 2.08 3.82 -2.96
C LYS A 44 1.25 2.53 -2.97
N ALA A 45 0.10 2.58 -3.65
CA ALA A 45 -0.91 1.53 -3.63
C ALA A 45 -0.53 0.37 -4.54
N LYS A 46 0.48 -0.41 -4.15
CA LYS A 46 1.01 -1.55 -4.92
C LYS A 46 -0.05 -2.57 -5.33
N SER A 47 -1.19 -2.62 -4.64
CA SER A 47 -2.32 -3.48 -5.00
C SER A 47 -2.97 -3.14 -6.34
N LEU A 48 -2.74 -1.93 -6.88
CA LEU A 48 -3.28 -1.50 -8.18
C LEU A 48 -2.38 -1.90 -9.37
N ASP A 49 -1.11 -2.21 -9.11
CA ASP A 49 -0.09 -2.61 -10.07
C ASP A 49 0.28 -4.06 -9.77
N ARG A 50 -0.48 -4.99 -10.34
CA ARG A 50 -0.45 -6.41 -9.93
C ARG A 50 0.74 -7.16 -10.51
N ASP A 51 1.21 -6.75 -11.67
CA ASP A 51 2.38 -7.27 -12.36
C ASP A 51 3.68 -6.56 -11.96
N GLY A 52 3.59 -5.39 -11.31
CA GLY A 52 4.72 -4.72 -10.70
C GLY A 52 5.60 -3.98 -11.71
N ASP A 53 5.03 -3.60 -12.86
CA ASP A 53 5.75 -2.87 -13.91
C ASP A 53 5.75 -1.35 -13.69
N GLY A 54 5.13 -0.89 -12.59
CA GLY A 54 5.01 0.51 -12.22
C GLY A 54 3.75 1.18 -12.78
N ARG A 55 2.88 0.44 -13.48
CA ARG A 55 1.66 0.95 -14.10
C ARG A 55 0.42 0.35 -13.43
N ALA A 56 -0.36 1.22 -12.81
CA ALA A 56 -1.56 0.82 -12.11
C ALA A 56 -2.72 0.59 -13.09
N CYS A 57 -3.41 -0.53 -12.93
CA CYS A 57 -4.69 -0.81 -13.57
C CYS A 57 -4.66 -0.64 -15.11
N ASP A 58 -3.67 -1.25 -15.75
CA ASP A 58 -3.39 -1.10 -17.19
C ASP A 58 -4.54 -1.53 -18.12
N CYS A 59 -5.58 -2.14 -17.58
CA CYS A 59 -6.77 -2.60 -18.31
C CYS A 59 -7.90 -1.58 -18.35
N LEU A 60 -7.75 -0.48 -17.62
CA LEU A 60 -8.66 0.65 -17.73
C LEU A 60 -8.39 1.42 -19.03
N PRO A 61 -9.38 2.18 -19.53
CA PRO A 61 -9.18 3.06 -20.68
C PRO A 61 -7.94 3.93 -20.53
N GLY A 62 -7.10 3.95 -21.58
CA GLY A 62 -5.81 4.65 -21.62
C GLY A 62 -4.60 3.84 -21.13
N GLY A 63 -4.80 2.61 -20.65
CA GLY A 63 -3.71 1.69 -20.29
C GLY A 63 -3.29 0.75 -21.43
N THR A 64 -2.36 -0.16 -21.16
CA THR A 64 -1.79 -1.06 -22.17
C THR A 64 -2.58 -2.35 -22.39
N GLY A 65 -3.55 -2.67 -21.52
CA GLY A 65 -4.36 -3.89 -21.58
C GLY A 65 -3.61 -5.17 -21.17
N LYS A 66 -2.43 -5.07 -20.57
CA LYS A 66 -1.64 -6.23 -20.14
C LYS A 66 -2.06 -6.73 -18.75
N ASN A 67 -1.90 -8.04 -18.54
CA ASN A 67 -2.10 -8.71 -17.25
C ASN A 67 -3.45 -8.42 -16.57
N CYS A 68 -4.50 -8.25 -17.39
CA CYS A 68 -5.82 -7.95 -16.89
C CYS A 68 -6.40 -9.10 -16.06
N PRO A 69 -6.99 -8.83 -14.90
CA PRO A 69 -7.84 -9.82 -14.27
C PRO A 69 -8.95 -10.15 -15.26
N THR A 70 -8.96 -11.38 -15.76
CA THR A 70 -10.13 -11.91 -16.46
C THR A 70 -11.29 -11.81 -15.48
N GLU A 71 -12.36 -11.13 -15.86
CA GLU A 71 -13.60 -11.24 -15.09
C GLU A 71 -13.97 -12.72 -15.14
N LYS A 72 -13.87 -13.39 -13.99
CA LYS A 72 -14.46 -14.72 -13.84
C LYS A 72 -15.95 -14.51 -14.03
N LYS A 73 -16.44 -15.01 -15.17
CA LYS A 73 -17.85 -15.03 -15.55
C LYS A 73 -18.68 -15.79 -14.51
#